data_AF-A0A177BB52-F1
#
_entry.id   AF-A0A177BB52-F1
#
_cell.length_a   1.000
_cell.length_b   1.000
_cell.length_c   1.000
_cell.angle_alpha   90.00
_cell.angle_beta   90.00
_cell.angle_gamma   90.00
#
_symmetry.space_group_name_H-M   'P 1'
#
loop_
_entity.id
_entity.type
_entity.pdbx_description
1 polymer ?
#
loop_
_entity_poly.entity_id
_entity_poly.type
_entity_poly.pdbx_seq_one_letter_code
_entity_poly.pdbx_strand_id
1 'polypeptide(L)'
;MVLLSNETFLNDLNNLIQKANGSKNGSLYLTTKKYDGRTCPKLKDNCKPTNNLVLIRAVFNKIKISTVCEVKDVNKFQMVYLNNLKCMYNTKKTISNMKD
;
A
#
# COMPACT_ATOMS: atom_id res chain seq x y z
N MET A 1 -4.23 -8.31 -10.44
CA MET A 1 -3.32 -7.52 -9.59
C MET A 1 -2.52 -6.65 -10.54
N VAL A 2 -2.51 -5.34 -10.35
CA VAL A 2 -1.94 -4.39 -11.31
C VAL A 2 -0.65 -3.81 -10.74
N LEU A 3 0.41 -3.77 -11.56
CA LEU A 3 1.66 -3.10 -11.22
C LEU A 3 1.58 -1.64 -11.69
N LEU A 4 1.66 -0.71 -10.73
CA LEU A 4 1.48 0.73 -10.95
C LEU A 4 2.78 1.48 -10.67
N SER A 5 2.90 2.67 -11.24
CA SER A 5 3.91 3.65 -10.83
C SER A 5 3.68 4.11 -9.39
N ASN A 6 4.73 4.61 -8.74
CA ASN A 6 4.71 5.02 -7.34
C ASN A 6 3.62 6.06 -7.05
N GLU A 7 3.46 7.07 -7.91
CA GLU A 7 2.48 8.15 -7.75
C GLU A 7 1.05 7.66 -7.93
N THR A 8 0.79 6.87 -8.98
CA THR A 8 -0.54 6.28 -9.24
C THR A 8 -0.93 5.33 -8.11
N PHE A 9 0.01 4.55 -7.59
CA PHE A 9 -0.23 3.66 -6.44
C PHE A 9 -0.64 4.44 -5.19
N LEU A 10 -0.01 5.58 -4.90
CA LEU A 10 -0.37 6.40 -3.73
C LEU A 10 -1.78 6.98 -3.84
N ASN A 11 -2.16 7.47 -5.03
CA ASN A 11 -3.51 7.96 -5.28
C ASN A 11 -4.56 6.86 -5.13
N ASP A 12 -4.31 5.69 -5.73
CA ASP A 12 -5.21 4.54 -5.61
C ASP A 12 -5.28 4.00 -4.18
N LEU A 13 -4.16 4.00 -3.44
CA LEU A 13 -4.12 3.61 -2.04
C LEU A 13 -5.00 4.52 -1.19
N ASN A 14 -4.95 5.84 -1.39
CA ASN A 14 -5.84 6.78 -0.70
C ASN A 14 -7.31 6.49 -1.00
N ASN A 15 -7.64 6.22 -2.26
CA ASN A 15 -9.00 5.84 -2.67
C ASN A 15 -9.45 4.51 -2.03
N LEU A 16 -8.56 3.51 -1.94
CA LEU A 16 -8.85 2.24 -1.26
C LEU A 16 -9.09 2.44 0.24
N ILE A 17 -8.27 3.27 0.89
CA ILE A 17 -8.40 3.57 2.31
C ILE A 17 -9.73 4.26 2.60
N GLN A 18 -10.14 5.25 1.79
CA GLN A 18 -11.44 5.90 1.94
C GLN A 18 -12.60 4.91 1.73
N LYS A 19 -12.54 4.07 0.70
CA LYS A 19 -13.53 3.01 0.46
C LYS A 19 -13.61 1.99 1.59
N ALA A 20 -12.47 1.58 2.14
CA ALA A 20 -12.42 0.64 3.26
C ALA A 20 -13.07 1.21 4.53
N ASN A 21 -13.02 2.52 4.73
CA ASN A 21 -13.65 3.16 5.87
C ASN A 21 -15.14 3.47 5.68
N GLY A 22 -15.57 3.80 4.46
CA GLY A 22 -16.99 3.97 4.15
C GLY A 22 -17.76 2.63 4.14
N SER A 23 -17.05 1.51 3.94
CA SER A 23 -17.64 0.17 4.02
C SER A 23 -17.79 -0.28 5.47
N LYS A 24 -18.96 -0.83 5.82
CA LYS A 24 -19.18 -1.48 7.13
C LYS A 24 -18.43 -2.81 7.25
N ASN A 25 -18.10 -3.46 6.13
CA ASN A 25 -17.46 -4.77 6.09
C ASN A 25 -16.25 -4.77 5.13
N GLY A 26 -15.12 -5.27 5.63
CA GLY A 26 -13.90 -5.46 4.86
C GLY A 26 -12.66 -4.87 5.53
N SER A 27 -11.52 -5.52 5.32
CA SER A 27 -10.22 -5.08 5.82
C SER A 27 -9.29 -4.78 4.66
N LEU A 28 -8.53 -3.70 4.76
CA LEU A 28 -7.45 -3.38 3.83
C LEU A 28 -6.19 -4.14 4.28
N TYR A 29 -5.63 -4.95 3.39
CA TYR A 29 -4.37 -5.63 3.61
C TYR A 29 -3.26 -4.89 2.86
N LEU A 30 -2.23 -4.46 3.58
CA LEU A 30 -1.02 -3.88 3.03
C LEU A 30 0.15 -4.83 3.31
N THR A 31 0.91 -5.19 2.28
CA THR A 31 2.06 -6.10 2.40
C THR A 31 3.27 -5.50 1.72
N THR A 32 4.40 -5.50 2.42
CA THR A 32 5.71 -5.13 1.89
C THR A 32 6.60 -6.38 1.85
N LYS A 33 7.28 -6.61 0.73
CA LYS A 33 8.21 -7.73 0.56
C LYS A 33 9.46 -7.26 -0.16
N LYS A 34 10.63 -7.75 0.24
CA LYS A 34 11.86 -7.56 -0.56
C LYS A 34 11.62 -8.07 -1.98
N TYR A 35 11.95 -7.25 -2.97
CA TYR A 35 11.82 -7.58 -4.38
C TYR A 35 13.20 -7.80 -4.98
N ASP A 36 13.36 -8.90 -5.69
CA ASP A 36 14.62 -9.37 -6.27
C ASP A 36 14.71 -9.11 -7.78
N GLY A 37 13.74 -8.38 -8.36
CA GLY A 37 13.72 -8.05 -9.79
C GLY A 37 13.21 -9.17 -10.69
N ARG A 38 12.73 -10.28 -10.13
CA ARG A 38 12.26 -11.42 -10.93
C ARG A 38 10.95 -11.11 -11.65
N THR A 39 10.98 -11.20 -12.98
CA THR A 39 9.79 -11.17 -13.84
C THR A 39 9.35 -12.57 -14.28
N CYS A 40 10.18 -13.60 -14.05
CA CYS A 40 9.91 -14.99 -14.40
C CYS A 40 10.15 -15.92 -13.19
N PRO A 41 9.47 -17.09 -13.13
CA PRO A 41 9.62 -18.04 -12.02
C PRO A 41 11.05 -18.59 -11.82
N LYS A 42 11.79 -18.79 -12.92
CA LYS A 42 13.19 -19.20 -12.89
C LYS A 42 14.08 -17.98 -13.16
N LEU A 43 15.08 -17.79 -12.30
CA LEU A 43 16.18 -16.87 -12.62
C LEU A 43 16.90 -17.44 -13.85
N LYS A 44 17.11 -16.62 -14.89
CA LYS A 44 18.17 -16.94 -15.85
C LYS A 44 19.48 -16.96 -15.07
N ASP A 45 20.36 -17.91 -15.35
CA ASP A 45 21.52 -18.31 -14.54
C ASP A 45 22.50 -17.17 -14.16
N ASN A 46 22.31 -15.94 -14.66
CA ASN A 46 23.15 -14.77 -14.41
C ASN A 46 22.41 -13.52 -13.91
N CYS A 47 21.15 -13.63 -13.47
CA CYS A 47 20.40 -12.47 -12.96
C CYS A 47 20.84 -12.14 -11.52
N LYS A 48 21.73 -11.16 -11.36
CA LYS A 48 22.07 -10.61 -10.04
C LYS A 48 20.80 -10.02 -9.39
N PRO A 49 20.47 -10.36 -8.13
CA PRO A 49 19.33 -9.74 -7.46
C PRO A 49 19.58 -8.23 -7.35
N THR A 50 18.62 -7.43 -7.82
CA THR A 50 18.71 -5.98 -7.66
C THR A 50 18.69 -5.66 -6.17
N ASN A 51 19.78 -5.07 -5.67
CA ASN A 51 19.87 -4.69 -4.28
C ASN A 51 18.94 -3.48 -4.05
N ASN A 52 18.13 -3.54 -2.99
CA ASN A 52 17.32 -2.44 -2.45
C ASN A 52 15.98 -2.12 -3.13
N LEU A 53 15.32 -3.12 -3.73
CA LEU A 53 13.92 -2.98 -4.15
C LEU A 53 12.95 -3.64 -3.15
N VAL A 54 11.78 -3.04 -3.02
CA VAL A 54 10.66 -3.50 -2.20
C VAL A 54 9.41 -3.49 -3.06
N LEU A 55 8.65 -4.58 -2.99
CA LEU A 55 7.33 -4.71 -3.59
C LEU A 55 6.28 -4.44 -2.53
N ILE A 56 5.46 -3.43 -2.78
CA ILE A 56 4.35 -3.03 -1.93
C ILE A 56 3.05 -3.48 -2.61
N ARG A 57 2.13 -4.07 -1.85
CA ARG A 57 0.84 -4.57 -2.35
C ARG A 57 -0.27 -4.14 -1.42
N ALA A 58 -1.36 -3.60 -1.98
CA ALA A 58 -2.57 -3.30 -1.23
C ALA A 58 -3.75 -4.09 -1.81
N VAL A 59 -4.55 -4.67 -0.92
CA VAL A 59 -5.70 -5.51 -1.27
C VAL A 59 -6.89 -5.10 -0.42
N PHE A 60 -7.98 -4.75 -1.08
CA PHE A 60 -9.28 -4.53 -0.46
C PHE A 60 -10.35 -5.26 -1.27
N ASN A 61 -10.93 -6.31 -0.68
CA ASN A 61 -11.89 -7.20 -1.34
C ASN A 61 -11.36 -7.72 -2.69
N LYS A 62 -11.94 -7.26 -3.80
CA LYS A 62 -11.58 -7.67 -5.17
C LYS A 62 -10.49 -6.80 -5.80
N ILE A 63 -10.19 -5.63 -5.23
CA ILE A 63 -9.24 -4.66 -5.77
C ILE A 63 -7.83 -4.99 -5.26
N LYS A 64 -6.88 -5.16 -6.18
CA LYS A 64 -5.49 -5.55 -5.89
C LYS A 64 -4.51 -4.68 -6.68
N ILE A 65 -3.83 -3.78 -5.99
CA ILE A 65 -2.81 -2.89 -6.55
C ILE A 65 -1.42 -3.23 -5.99
N SER A 66 -0.38 -2.96 -6.77
CA SER A 66 1.00 -3.21 -6.38
C SER A 66 1.96 -2.21 -7.01
N THR A 67 3.07 -1.95 -6.35
CA THR A 67 4.14 -1.10 -6.90
C THR A 67 5.52 -1.59 -6.44
N VAL A 68 6.54 -1.32 -7.23
CA VAL A 68 7.94 -1.61 -6.90
C VAL A 68 8.63 -0.29 -6.59
N CYS A 69 9.20 -0.22 -5.40
CA CYS A 69 9.81 0.98 -4.84
C CYS A 69 11.24 0.68 -4.39
N GLU A 70 12.13 1.67 -4.46
CA GLU A 70 13.43 1.57 -3.79
C GLU A 70 13.27 1.71 -2.28
N VAL A 71 14.15 1.08 -1.50
CA VAL A 71 14.15 1.20 -0.02
C VAL A 71 14.20 2.66 0.44
N LYS A 72 14.87 3.54 -0.31
CA LYS A 72 15.01 4.97 -0.01
C LYS A 72 13.67 5.71 0.03
N ASP A 73 12.74 5.32 -0.83
CA ASP A 73 11.46 6.00 -0.97
C ASP A 73 10.38 5.43 -0.05
N VAL A 74 10.63 4.28 0.61
CA VAL A 74 9.65 3.62 1.50
C VAL A 74 9.15 4.54 2.62
N ASN A 75 9.99 5.44 3.13
CA ASN A 75 9.60 6.40 4.15
C ASN A 75 8.50 7.36 3.65
N LYS A 76 8.52 7.76 2.37
CA LYS A 76 7.47 8.59 1.79
C LYS A 76 6.13 7.85 1.77
N PHE A 77 6.14 6.56 1.41
CA PHE A 77 4.95 5.71 1.43
C PHE A 77 4.38 5.56 2.84
N GLN A 78 5.26 5.35 3.84
CA GLN A 78 4.85 5.24 5.24
C GLN A 78 4.22 6.54 5.75
N MET A 79 4.83 7.69 5.47
CA MET A 79 4.29 8.98 5.90
C MET A 79 2.93 9.28 5.29
N VAL A 80 2.76 9.07 3.97
CA VAL A 80 1.46 9.27 3.31
C VAL A 80 0.40 8.34 3.91
N TYR A 81 0.72 7.05 4.10
CA TYR A 81 -0.19 6.09 4.71
C TYR A 81 -0.59 6.48 6.14
N LEU A 82 0.38 6.79 6.99
CA LEU A 82 0.14 7.16 8.40
C LEU A 82 -0.64 8.47 8.53
N ASN A 83 -0.34 9.46 7.69
CA ASN A 83 -1.06 10.73 7.70
C ASN A 83 -2.53 10.55 7.34
N ASN A 84 -2.81 9.72 6.32
CA ASN A 84 -4.18 9.37 5.96
C ASN A 84 -4.87 8.68 7.13
N LEU A 85 -4.28 7.62 7.71
CA LEU A 85 -4.87 6.90 8.85
C LEU A 85 -5.15 7.80 10.07
N LYS A 86 -4.21 8.69 10.42
CA LYS A 86 -4.37 9.65 11.53
C LYS A 86 -5.58 10.55 11.32
N CYS A 87 -5.74 11.09 10.10
CA CYS A 87 -6.89 11.91 9.74
C CYS A 87 -8.20 11.15 10.02
N MET A 88 -8.28 9.89 9.63
CA MET A 88 -9.50 9.07 9.81
C MET A 88 -9.77 8.70 11.27
N TYR A 89 -8.73 8.35 12.02
CA TYR A 89 -8.86 7.98 13.43
C TYR A 89 -9.37 9.16 14.26
N ASN A 90 -8.83 10.35 14.00
CA ASN A 90 -9.27 11.58 14.67
C ASN A 90 -10.75 11.87 14.39
N THR A 91 -11.21 11.72 13.14
CA THR A 91 -12.64 11.88 12.80
C THR A 91 -13.52 10.92 13.57
N LYS A 92 -13.14 9.64 13.68
CA LYS A 92 -13.92 8.63 14.42
C LYS A 92 -14.00 8.95 15.92
N LYS A 93 -12.89 9.39 16.53
CA LYS A 93 -12.84 9.79 17.95
C LYS A 93 -13.70 11.03 18.25
N THR A 94 -13.71 12.02 17.36
CA THR A 94 -14.59 13.18 17.54
C THR A 94 -16.07 12.77 17.43
N ILE A 95 -16.42 11.90 16.49
CA ILE A 95 -17.81 11.40 16.34
C ILE A 95 -18.25 10.58 17.55
N SER A 96 -17.37 9.77 18.17
CA SER A 96 -17.74 9.06 19.40
C SER A 96 -18.00 10.03 20.55
N ASN A 97 -17.13 11.02 20.73
CA ASN A 97 -17.27 12.01 21.80
C ASN A 97 -18.46 12.97 21.61
N MET A 98 -19.05 13.05 20.41
CA MET A 98 -20.26 13.83 20.13
C MET A 98 -21.56 13.03 20.33
N LYS A 99 -21.47 11.71 20.52
CA LYS A 99 -22.63 10.83 20.73
C LYS A 99 -22.91 10.55 22.20
N ASP A 100 -22.02 10.98 23.09
CA ASP A 100 -22.17 10.98 24.54
C ASP A 100 -22.73 12.33 25.01
#